data_AF-A0AB39S5M0-F1
#
_entry.id   AF-A0AB39S5M0-F1
#
_cell.length_a   1.000
_cell.length_b   1.000
_cell.length_c   1.000
_cell.angle_alpha   90.00
_cell.angle_beta   90.00
_cell.angle_gamma   90.00
#
_symmetry.space_group_name_H-M   'P 1'
#
loop_
_entity.id
_entity.type
_entity.pdbx_description
1 polymer ?
#
loop_
_entity_poly.entity_id
_entity_poly.type
_entity_poly.pdbx_seq_one_letter_code
_entity_poly.pdbx_strand_id
1 'polypeptide(L)'
;MTTQAKRQKSHAGSEHRFHNPQGAEVKTRDEAFASQQDVSVEAVSTSAQLELHNGAVTFAIEVKYNPNTYPHVVTGGKITSGICGAPWDITGGYVGETIRLDAKRAGQGSCATTITIVGEFQNPPAYRGTYGFNGATSSFKHTTRYHC
;
A
#
# COMPACT_ATOMS: atom_id res chain seq x y z
N MET A 1 -44.45 25.34 43.05
CA MET A 1 -43.18 25.40 42.29
C MET A 1 -42.08 24.82 43.17
N THR A 2 -41.57 23.64 42.84
CA THR A 2 -40.41 23.04 43.51
C THR A 2 -39.60 22.31 42.44
N THR A 3 -38.45 22.89 42.11
CA THR A 3 -37.56 22.48 41.03
C THR A 3 -36.70 21.29 41.47
N GLN A 4 -36.81 20.17 40.77
CA GLN A 4 -35.74 19.17 40.70
C GLN A 4 -34.82 19.52 39.53
N ALA A 5 -33.50 19.45 39.73
CA ALA A 5 -32.56 19.12 38.66
C ALA A 5 -31.28 18.49 39.23
N LYS A 6 -31.11 17.21 38.85
CA LYS A 6 -29.97 16.32 39.03
C LYS A 6 -28.64 16.99 38.66
N ARG A 7 -27.63 16.88 39.52
CA ARG A 7 -26.22 17.00 39.12
C ARG A 7 -25.77 15.69 38.49
N GLN A 8 -25.75 15.61 37.17
CA GLN A 8 -25.04 14.55 36.45
C GLN A 8 -23.53 14.79 36.61
N LYS A 9 -22.86 13.87 37.32
CA LYS A 9 -21.40 13.73 37.29
C LYS A 9 -21.01 13.40 35.85
N SER A 10 -20.28 14.28 35.17
CA SER A 10 -19.62 13.91 33.92
C SER A 10 -18.58 12.85 34.23
N HIS A 11 -18.73 11.68 33.60
CA HIS A 11 -17.67 10.71 33.51
C HIS A 11 -16.54 11.34 32.70
N ALA A 12 -15.41 11.61 33.38
CA ALA A 12 -14.12 11.68 32.73
C ALA A 12 -13.79 10.26 32.22
N GLY A 13 -14.42 9.88 31.10
CA GLY A 13 -13.97 8.76 30.31
C GLY A 13 -12.62 9.15 29.70
N SER A 14 -11.66 8.24 29.70
CA SER A 14 -10.43 8.37 28.93
C SER A 14 -10.75 8.96 27.55
N GLU A 15 -10.24 10.16 27.27
CA GLU A 15 -10.44 10.82 25.97
C GLU A 15 -9.84 9.92 24.89
N HIS A 16 -10.68 9.11 24.25
CA HIS A 16 -10.30 8.34 23.08
C HIS A 16 -10.02 9.32 21.95
N ARG A 17 -8.73 9.53 21.66
CA ARG A 17 -8.29 10.29 20.50
C ARG A 17 -8.38 9.40 19.27
N PHE A 18 -8.96 9.92 18.20
CA PHE A 18 -9.03 9.23 16.93
C PHE A 18 -7.88 9.69 16.05
N HIS A 19 -7.25 8.78 15.32
CA HIS A 19 -6.18 9.12 14.39
C HIS A 19 -6.54 8.62 12.99
N ASN A 20 -6.34 9.46 11.97
CA ASN A 20 -6.56 9.10 10.58
C ASN A 20 -5.38 8.30 10.00
N PRO A 21 -5.47 7.79 8.76
CA PRO A 21 -4.37 7.06 8.11
C PRO A 21 -3.04 7.80 8.04
N GLN A 22 -3.05 9.13 8.01
CA GLN A 22 -1.87 9.99 8.01
C GLN A 22 -1.25 10.11 9.41
N GLY A 23 -1.91 9.61 10.46
CA GLY A 23 -1.49 9.72 11.86
C GLY A 23 -1.96 11.00 12.55
N ALA A 24 -2.71 11.86 11.85
CA ALA A 24 -3.25 13.09 12.42
C ALA A 24 -4.44 12.80 13.33
N GLU A 25 -4.52 13.51 14.45
CA GLU A 25 -5.66 13.43 15.37
C GLU A 25 -6.90 14.05 14.73
N VAL A 26 -8.03 13.34 14.82
CA VAL A 26 -9.33 13.74 14.28
C VAL A 26 -10.40 13.68 15.36
N LYS A 27 -11.50 14.40 15.14
CA LYS A 27 -12.50 14.64 16.18
C LYS A 27 -13.49 13.48 16.28
N THR A 28 -13.65 12.72 15.21
CA THR A 28 -14.63 11.64 15.15
C THR A 28 -14.03 10.33 14.67
N ARG A 29 -14.67 9.23 15.04
CA ARG A 29 -14.35 7.91 14.53
C ARG A 29 -14.51 7.86 13.00
N ASP A 30 -15.58 8.44 12.47
CA ASP A 30 -15.87 8.38 11.04
C ASP A 30 -14.78 9.08 10.22
N GLU A 31 -14.23 10.19 10.71
CA GLU A 31 -13.07 10.86 10.10
C GLU A 31 -11.79 10.00 10.15
N ALA A 32 -11.59 9.22 11.21
CA ALA A 32 -10.42 8.35 11.33
C ALA A 32 -10.46 7.15 10.37
N PHE A 33 -11.65 6.71 9.97
CA PHE A 33 -11.87 5.55 9.12
C PHE A 33 -12.51 5.90 7.76
N ALA A 34 -12.55 7.19 7.39
CA ALA A 34 -13.01 7.64 6.08
C ALA A 34 -12.13 7.06 4.95
N SER A 35 -12.61 7.15 3.70
CA SER A 35 -11.92 6.58 2.54
C SER A 35 -10.46 7.02 2.49
N GLN A 36 -9.56 6.07 2.22
CA GLN A 36 -8.10 6.23 2.20
C GLN A 36 -7.58 7.09 1.03
N GLN A 37 -8.45 7.91 0.44
CA GLN A 37 -8.07 8.85 -0.59
C GLN A 37 -7.09 9.85 0.02
N ASP A 38 -5.95 10.00 -0.66
CA ASP A 38 -4.89 10.94 -0.34
C ASP A 38 -4.08 10.62 0.94
N VAL A 39 -3.70 9.34 1.11
CA VAL A 39 -2.53 9.03 1.95
C VAL A 39 -1.29 9.61 1.28
N SER A 40 -0.76 10.68 1.88
CA SER A 40 0.43 11.37 1.37
C SER A 40 1.71 10.60 1.68
N VAL A 41 2.81 11.01 1.05
CA VAL A 41 4.15 10.42 1.28
C VAL A 41 4.70 10.71 2.67
N GLU A 42 4.17 11.73 3.36
CA GLU A 42 4.52 12.10 4.74
C GLU A 42 3.82 11.24 5.80
N ALA A 43 2.86 10.39 5.39
CA ALA A 43 2.24 9.44 6.29
C ALA A 43 3.25 8.39 6.77
N VAL A 44 2.96 7.75 7.91
CA VAL A 44 3.76 6.62 8.43
C VAL A 44 3.98 5.61 7.31
N SER A 45 5.23 5.23 7.09
CA SER A 45 5.63 4.31 6.03
C SER A 45 6.53 3.23 6.60
N THR A 46 6.25 1.98 6.26
CA THR A 46 7.11 0.83 6.52
C THR A 46 7.51 0.17 5.19
N SER A 47 8.55 -0.65 5.22
CA SER A 47 9.09 -1.30 4.03
C SER A 47 8.94 -2.82 4.13
N ALA A 48 8.64 -3.46 2.99
CA ALA A 48 8.69 -4.91 2.83
C ALA A 48 9.50 -5.26 1.58
N GLN A 49 10.28 -6.34 1.68
CA GLN A 49 10.98 -6.92 0.54
C GLN A 49 10.10 -7.99 -0.09
N LEU A 50 9.95 -7.94 -1.41
CA LEU A 50 9.21 -8.90 -2.21
C LEU A 50 10.10 -9.42 -3.34
N GLU A 51 9.87 -10.67 -3.72
CA GLU A 51 10.45 -11.27 -4.91
C GLU A 51 9.33 -11.70 -5.85
N LEU A 52 9.37 -11.24 -7.10
CA LEU A 52 8.43 -11.65 -8.15
C LEU A 52 9.14 -12.64 -9.07
N HIS A 53 8.55 -13.84 -9.23
CA HIS A 53 9.05 -14.88 -10.11
C HIS A 53 8.07 -15.14 -11.26
N ASN A 54 8.56 -15.20 -12.49
CA ASN A 54 7.75 -15.61 -13.66
C ASN A 54 8.25 -16.91 -14.33
N GLY A 55 9.20 -17.61 -13.69
CA GLY A 55 9.85 -18.81 -14.20
C GLY A 55 11.13 -18.57 -15.01
N ALA A 56 11.31 -17.38 -15.60
CA ALA A 56 12.50 -17.03 -16.36
C ALA A 56 13.35 -15.94 -15.68
N VAL A 57 12.71 -15.03 -14.96
CA VAL A 57 13.34 -13.92 -14.25
C VAL A 57 12.77 -13.80 -12.84
N THR A 58 13.59 -13.21 -11.96
CA THR A 58 13.19 -12.84 -10.59
C THR A 58 13.42 -11.35 -10.41
N PHE A 59 12.37 -10.59 -10.06
CA PHE A 59 12.50 -9.19 -9.72
C PHE A 59 12.65 -9.04 -8.21
N ALA A 60 13.66 -8.29 -7.77
CA ALA A 60 13.77 -7.85 -6.40
C ALA A 60 13.02 -6.52 -6.22
N ILE A 61 12.10 -6.47 -5.26
CA ILE A 61 11.19 -5.34 -5.06
C ILE A 61 11.22 -4.92 -3.59
N GLU A 62 11.53 -3.67 -3.33
CA GLU A 62 11.29 -3.03 -2.03
C GLU A 62 10.03 -2.18 -2.14
N VAL A 63 8.96 -2.54 -1.42
CA VAL A 63 7.70 -1.76 -1.38
C VAL A 63 7.63 -0.97 -0.09
N LYS A 64 7.27 0.30 -0.20
CA LYS A 64 6.93 1.16 0.95
C LYS A 64 5.43 1.35 1.00
N TYR A 65 4.83 1.13 2.17
CA TYR A 65 3.38 1.22 2.36
C TYR A 65 3.01 1.80 3.71
N ASN A 66 1.80 2.33 3.81
CA ASN A 66 1.26 2.86 5.07
C ASN A 66 0.58 1.74 5.88
N PRO A 67 1.14 1.35 7.04
CA PRO A 67 0.58 0.28 7.87
C PRO A 67 -0.76 0.64 8.54
N ASN A 68 -1.16 1.91 8.56
CA ASN A 68 -2.40 2.40 9.16
C ASN A 68 -3.62 2.30 8.22
N THR A 69 -3.45 1.70 7.03
CA THR A 69 -4.51 1.52 6.02
C THR A 69 -4.76 0.04 5.75
N TYR A 70 -5.96 -0.35 5.35
CA TYR A 70 -6.22 -1.67 4.75
C TYR A 70 -7.26 -1.54 3.61
N PRO A 71 -6.98 -1.98 2.37
CA PRO A 71 -5.68 -2.49 1.91
C PRO A 71 -4.57 -1.43 2.11
N HIS A 72 -3.35 -1.87 2.38
CA HIS A 72 -2.25 -0.97 2.69
C HIS A 72 -1.89 -0.13 1.46
N VAL A 73 -2.03 1.19 1.54
CA VAL A 73 -1.69 2.10 0.45
C VAL A 73 -0.17 2.11 0.26
N VAL A 74 0.28 1.89 -0.98
CA VAL A 74 1.69 1.97 -1.35
C VAL A 74 2.10 3.43 -1.48
N THR A 75 3.08 3.83 -0.70
CA THR A 75 3.62 5.20 -0.66
C THR A 75 4.92 5.35 -1.44
N GLY A 76 5.52 4.24 -1.89
CA GLY A 76 6.68 4.26 -2.78
C GLY A 76 7.40 2.92 -2.84
N GLY A 77 8.69 2.96 -3.16
CA GLY A 77 9.56 1.78 -3.23
C GLY A 77 10.31 1.70 -4.55
N LYS A 78 10.99 0.57 -4.78
CA LYS A 78 11.77 0.31 -5.99
C LYS A 78 11.72 -1.14 -6.43
N ILE A 79 11.71 -1.37 -7.74
CA ILE A 79 12.13 -2.65 -8.34
C ILE A 79 13.61 -2.52 -8.68
N THR A 80 14.46 -3.21 -7.93
CA THR A 80 15.91 -2.96 -7.93
C THR A 80 16.67 -3.78 -8.96
N SER A 81 16.18 -4.96 -9.35
CA SER A 81 16.86 -5.86 -10.28
C SER A 81 15.92 -6.80 -11.03
N GLY A 82 16.47 -7.59 -11.96
CA GLY A 82 15.75 -8.66 -12.67
C GLY A 82 14.92 -8.23 -13.88
N ILE A 83 14.74 -6.92 -14.05
CA ILE A 83 13.95 -6.31 -15.12
C ILE A 83 14.81 -5.37 -15.96
N CYS A 84 14.58 -5.31 -17.28
CA CYS A 84 15.29 -4.37 -18.15
C CYS A 84 15.12 -2.94 -17.65
N GLY A 85 16.23 -2.18 -17.61
CA GLY A 85 16.21 -0.79 -17.22
C GLY A 85 15.94 -0.55 -15.74
N ALA A 86 16.13 -1.57 -14.89
CA ALA A 86 16.19 -1.36 -13.45
C ALA A 86 17.26 -0.31 -13.08
N PRO A 87 17.04 0.50 -12.02
CA PRO A 87 15.90 0.44 -11.09
C PRO A 87 14.62 1.12 -11.62
N TRP A 88 13.47 0.66 -11.12
CA TRP A 88 12.16 1.30 -11.33
C TRP A 88 11.66 1.86 -10.00
N ASP A 89 11.13 3.09 -9.99
CA ASP A 89 10.49 3.71 -8.83
C ASP A 89 9.01 3.30 -8.78
N ILE A 90 8.59 2.73 -7.66
CA ILE A 90 7.19 2.43 -7.40
C ILE A 90 6.50 3.75 -7.04
N THR A 91 5.44 4.08 -7.77
CA THR A 91 4.72 5.35 -7.66
C THR A 91 3.35 5.23 -7.02
N GLY A 92 2.87 4.01 -6.79
CA GLY A 92 1.59 3.81 -6.12
C GLY A 92 1.08 2.38 -6.22
N GLY A 93 -0.15 2.21 -5.73
CA GLY A 93 -0.83 0.94 -5.67
C GLY A 93 -1.26 0.59 -4.23
N TYR A 94 -1.44 -0.69 -3.96
CA TYR A 94 -1.89 -1.19 -2.66
C TYR A 94 -1.44 -2.63 -2.43
N VAL A 95 -1.39 -3.02 -1.16
CA VAL A 95 -1.05 -4.38 -0.69
C VAL A 95 -2.10 -4.84 0.32
N GLY A 96 -2.80 -5.94 0.04
CA GLY A 96 -3.81 -6.53 0.93
C GLY A 96 -4.19 -7.93 0.44
N GLU A 97 -5.50 -8.23 0.38
CA GLU A 97 -6.04 -9.41 -0.31
C GLU A 97 -5.68 -9.44 -1.80
N THR A 98 -5.52 -8.26 -2.40
CA THR A 98 -4.95 -8.08 -3.73
C THR A 98 -3.71 -7.19 -3.63
N ILE A 99 -2.81 -7.35 -4.60
CA ILE A 99 -1.68 -6.45 -4.78
C ILE A 99 -1.85 -5.71 -6.09
N ARG A 100 -1.53 -4.42 -6.06
CA ARG A 100 -1.24 -3.61 -7.25
C ARG A 100 0.02 -2.81 -6.97
N LEU A 101 1.02 -2.89 -7.85
CA LEU A 101 2.19 -2.02 -7.82
C LEU A 101 2.32 -1.36 -9.20
N ASP A 102 2.31 -0.03 -9.21
CA ASP A 102 2.59 0.77 -10.40
C ASP A 102 3.99 1.37 -10.25
N ALA A 103 4.85 1.14 -11.24
CA ALA A 103 6.22 1.66 -11.22
C ALA A 103 6.62 2.28 -12.56
N LYS A 104 7.52 3.25 -12.49
CA LYS A 104 8.14 3.93 -13.63
C LYS A 104 9.65 3.89 -13.49
N ARG A 105 10.38 3.90 -14.60
CA ARG A 105 11.84 4.11 -14.58
C ARG A 105 12.23 5.42 -15.24
N ALA A 106 13.31 6.02 -14.75
CA ALA A 106 13.97 7.13 -15.43
C ALA A 106 14.87 6.53 -16.54
N GLY A 107 14.35 6.36 -17.76
CA GLY A 107 15.16 5.79 -18.82
C GLY A 107 14.69 6.12 -20.23
N GLN A 108 15.66 6.37 -21.10
CA GLN A 108 15.54 6.39 -22.56
C GLN A 108 16.04 5.05 -23.13
N GLY A 109 15.51 4.59 -24.27
CA GLY A 109 15.89 3.32 -24.92
C GLY A 109 14.67 2.47 -25.34
N SER A 110 14.91 1.21 -25.73
CA SER A 110 13.88 0.31 -26.27
C SER A 110 13.01 -0.41 -25.23
N CYS A 111 13.42 -0.40 -23.95
CA CYS A 111 12.64 -1.03 -22.89
C CYS A 111 11.46 -0.14 -22.45
N ALA A 112 10.37 -0.77 -22.00
CA ALA A 112 9.19 -0.08 -21.49
C ALA A 112 9.49 0.95 -20.40
N THR A 113 8.59 1.89 -20.18
CA THR A 113 8.76 3.00 -19.21
C THR A 113 7.86 2.88 -18.00
N THR A 114 6.73 2.16 -18.12
CA THR A 114 5.84 1.83 -17.00
C THR A 114 5.61 0.31 -16.90
N ILE A 115 5.43 -0.17 -15.68
CA ILE A 115 5.03 -1.53 -15.35
C ILE A 115 3.91 -1.48 -14.31
N THR A 116 2.92 -2.36 -14.49
CA THR A 116 1.90 -2.62 -13.49
C THR A 116 1.93 -4.09 -13.13
N ILE A 117 2.05 -4.38 -11.83
CA ILE A 117 2.01 -5.73 -11.26
C ILE A 117 0.68 -5.86 -10.52
N VAL A 118 -0.11 -6.89 -10.81
CA VAL A 118 -1.33 -7.22 -10.09
C VAL A 118 -1.33 -8.67 -9.63
N GLY A 119 -2.04 -8.96 -8.54
CA GLY A 119 -2.23 -10.33 -8.09
C GLY A 119 -3.19 -10.47 -6.93
N GLU A 120 -3.54 -11.72 -6.66
CA GLU A 120 -4.42 -12.13 -5.57
C GLU A 120 -3.64 -12.91 -4.54
N PHE A 121 -3.92 -12.65 -3.26
CA PHE A 121 -3.26 -13.31 -2.15
C PHE A 121 -3.48 -14.83 -2.20
N GLN A 122 -2.43 -15.57 -1.86
CA GLN A 122 -2.42 -17.03 -1.70
C GLN A 122 -1.70 -17.38 -0.38
N ASN A 123 -2.03 -18.54 0.16
CA ASN A 123 -1.40 -19.11 1.35
C ASN A 123 -0.51 -20.31 0.93
N PRO A 124 0.77 -20.42 1.33
CA PRO A 124 1.61 -19.49 2.14
C PRO A 124 1.72 -18.07 1.56
N PRO A 125 1.97 -17.03 2.38
CA PRO A 125 1.89 -15.61 1.98
C PRO A 125 2.61 -15.30 0.66
N ALA A 126 1.81 -15.16 -0.38
CA ALA A 126 2.24 -14.87 -1.75
C ALA A 126 1.11 -14.20 -2.53
N TYR A 127 1.43 -13.68 -3.69
CA TYR A 127 0.46 -13.16 -4.66
C TYR A 127 0.64 -13.90 -5.98
N ARG A 128 -0.44 -14.48 -6.48
CA ARG A 128 -0.48 -15.04 -7.84
C ARG A 128 -1.19 -14.06 -8.76
N GLY A 129 -0.59 -13.74 -9.90
CA GLY A 129 -1.23 -12.82 -10.83
C GLY A 129 -0.45 -12.59 -12.10
N THR A 130 -0.57 -11.38 -12.62
CA THR A 130 0.06 -10.97 -13.87
C THR A 130 0.73 -9.61 -13.73
N TYR A 131 1.72 -9.35 -14.57
CA TYR A 131 2.25 -8.01 -14.76
C TYR A 131 2.28 -7.70 -16.25
N GLY A 132 2.33 -6.41 -16.57
CA GLY A 132 2.49 -5.93 -17.93
C GLY A 132 3.12 -4.55 -17.97
N PHE A 133 3.43 -4.11 -19.18
CA PHE A 133 4.16 -2.87 -19.43
C PHE A 133 3.28 -1.86 -20.16
N ASN A 134 3.59 -0.57 -20.03
CA ASN A 134 2.96 0.51 -20.80
C ASN A 134 1.41 0.48 -20.74
N GLY A 135 0.86 0.21 -19.56
CA GLY A 135 -0.59 0.15 -19.30
C GLY A 135 -1.22 -1.24 -19.40
N ALA A 136 -0.49 -2.25 -19.90
CA ALA A 136 -0.96 -3.63 -19.85
C ALA A 136 -0.81 -4.21 -18.43
N THR A 137 -1.74 -5.09 -18.04
CA THR A 137 -1.72 -5.77 -16.72
C THR A 137 -1.71 -7.29 -16.81
N SER A 138 -1.92 -7.87 -17.98
CA SER A 138 -2.17 -9.30 -18.19
C SER A 138 -1.13 -10.02 -19.06
N SER A 139 0.05 -9.43 -19.25
CA SER A 139 1.04 -9.92 -20.22
C SER A 139 1.80 -11.17 -19.74
N PHE A 140 2.25 -11.17 -18.49
CA PHE A 140 3.12 -12.21 -17.96
C PHE A 140 2.60 -12.70 -16.61
N LYS A 141 2.45 -14.01 -16.46
CA LYS A 141 2.07 -14.62 -15.18
C LYS A 141 3.24 -14.56 -14.20
N HIS A 142 2.95 -14.38 -12.93
CA HIS A 142 3.96 -14.38 -11.87
C HIS A 142 3.43 -14.93 -10.55
N THR A 143 4.38 -15.22 -9.67
CA THR A 143 4.15 -15.37 -8.23
C THR A 143 5.08 -14.41 -7.49
N THR A 144 4.50 -13.49 -6.71
CA THR A 144 5.24 -12.59 -5.84
C THR A 144 5.21 -13.11 -4.40
N ARG A 145 6.33 -13.13 -3.70
CA ARG A 145 6.43 -13.60 -2.31
C ARG A 145 7.08 -12.54 -1.44
N TYR A 146 6.74 -12.54 -0.15
CA TYR A 146 7.52 -11.79 0.84
C TYR A 146 8.88 -12.46 1.03
N HIS A 147 9.92 -11.64 1.01
CA HIS A 147 11.28 -12.04 1.35
C HIS A 147 11.52 -11.71 2.82
N CYS A 148 11.75 -12.75 3.63
CA CYS A 148 11.94 -12.66 5.07
C CYS A 148 13.40 -12.81 5.45
#